data_AF-A0AA35WN97-F1
#
_entry.id   AF-A0AA35WN97-F1
#
_cell.length_a   1.000
_cell.length_b   1.000
_cell.length_c   1.000
_cell.angle_alpha   90.00
_cell.angle_beta   90.00
_cell.angle_gamma   90.00
#
_symmetry.space_group_name_H-M   'P 1'
#
loop_
_entity.id
_entity.type
_entity.pdbx_description
1 polymer ?
#
loop_
_entity_poly.entity_id
_entity_poly.type
_entity_poly.pdbx_seq_one_letter_code
_entity_poly.pdbx_strand_id
1 'polypeptide(L)'
;MTLGWAASLSPSPQSCWYRGQLEEAFAEMDETRFAASCHLHSIKGGCTAIVALFLPAETLRGPRRRLSSILVANNLQDIIPLSMDFTPETDRKRLQTLAFLQPQLLGKHFGRIEFQRRLRKKDLGQKVLFRDRHMSGWSYRIVSGDDVNRVPMIIGHGKRARLMATIGTTRGFGDHDLEAPGGQWIKPFLTPIPEVRVHELSTHKYTEREVFIMASDGLWERLTNEEALECVQQTFRDFEEEKDDKSDRIYTAIAHNLVLAARGTLGKKGWRTAKEQIASGDDITVFVVPLMHAQTKPRPGCLGETFEGAGENTDPIAYASGPPEPALFENGDGH
;
A
#
# COMPACT_ATOMS: atom_id res chain seq x y z
N MET A 1 6.13 13.97 -25.60
CA MET A 1 7.57 13.83 -25.33
C MET A 1 7.73 12.71 -24.32
N THR A 2 8.49 11.69 -24.67
CA THR A 2 8.76 10.50 -23.86
C THR A 2 9.54 10.89 -22.61
N LEU A 3 8.92 10.78 -21.44
CA LEU A 3 9.61 10.80 -20.14
C LEU A 3 10.54 9.60 -20.10
N GLY A 4 11.82 9.85 -20.38
CA GLY A 4 12.89 8.87 -20.25
C GLY A 4 12.96 8.42 -18.80
N TRP A 5 12.70 7.15 -18.57
CA TRP A 5 12.99 6.50 -17.30
C TRP A 5 14.48 6.70 -17.03
N ALA A 6 14.80 7.45 -15.98
CA ALA A 6 16.16 7.62 -15.53
C ALA A 6 16.79 6.23 -15.39
N ALA A 7 17.96 6.08 -16.00
CA ALA A 7 18.72 4.85 -16.08
C ALA A 7 18.73 4.12 -14.74
N SER A 8 18.42 2.83 -14.77
CA SER A 8 18.53 1.95 -13.61
C SER A 8 19.98 1.94 -13.15
N LEU A 9 20.29 2.74 -12.13
CA LEU A 9 21.49 2.54 -11.32
C LEU A 9 21.43 1.10 -10.82
N SER A 10 22.47 0.32 -11.10
CA SER A 10 22.59 -1.05 -10.60
C SER A 10 22.31 -1.04 -9.10
N PRO A 11 21.40 -1.89 -8.60
CA PRO A 11 21.02 -1.85 -7.20
C PRO A 11 22.27 -2.07 -6.34
N SER A 12 22.47 -1.20 -5.34
CA SER A 12 23.58 -1.35 -4.42
C SER A 12 23.46 -2.69 -3.68
N PRO A 13 24.57 -3.36 -3.31
CA PRO A 13 24.51 -4.63 -2.58
C PRO A 13 23.64 -4.57 -1.32
N GLN A 14 23.60 -3.38 -0.70
CA GLN A 14 22.82 -3.07 0.48
C GLN A 14 21.33 -3.01 0.17
N SER A 15 20.94 -2.33 -0.92
CA SER A 15 19.55 -2.30 -1.36
C SER A 15 19.02 -3.70 -1.69
N CYS A 16 19.84 -4.58 -2.27
CA CYS A 16 19.48 -5.97 -2.51
C CYS A 16 19.26 -6.74 -1.19
N TRP A 17 20.12 -6.52 -0.20
CA TRP A 17 19.99 -7.17 1.11
C TRP A 17 18.70 -6.77 1.83
N TYR A 18 18.37 -5.47 1.89
CA TYR A 18 17.12 -5.02 2.51
C TYR A 18 15.87 -5.57 1.80
N ARG A 19 15.91 -5.65 0.47
CA ARG A 19 14.82 -6.24 -0.32
C ARG A 19 14.62 -7.70 0.04
N GLY A 20 15.68 -8.50 0.02
CA GLY A 20 15.61 -9.92 0.36
C GLY A 20 15.11 -10.17 1.79
N GLN A 21 15.60 -9.40 2.77
CA GLN A 21 15.13 -9.52 4.16
C GLN A 21 13.65 -9.19 4.33
N LEU A 22 13.13 -8.19 3.61
CA LEU A 22 11.72 -7.83 3.66
C LEU A 22 10.84 -8.86 2.95
N GLU A 23 11.27 -9.32 1.78
CA GLU A 23 10.56 -10.37 1.03
C GLU A 23 10.46 -11.66 1.84
N GLU A 24 11.57 -12.06 2.48
CA GLU A 24 11.61 -13.24 3.35
C GLU A 24 10.76 -13.05 4.61
N ALA A 25 10.83 -11.89 5.27
CA ALA A 25 10.02 -11.62 6.46
C ALA A 25 8.51 -11.66 6.15
N PHE A 26 8.09 -11.19 4.97
CA PHE A 26 6.70 -11.30 4.53
C PHE A 26 6.32 -12.75 4.21
N ALA A 27 7.22 -13.52 3.58
CA ALA A 27 7.00 -14.95 3.33
C ALA A 27 6.81 -15.71 4.65
N GLU A 28 7.78 -15.56 5.56
CA GLU A 28 7.78 -16.21 6.87
C GLU A 28 6.54 -15.82 7.68
N MET A 29 6.14 -14.54 7.68
CA MET A 29 4.95 -14.09 8.41
C MET A 29 3.67 -14.74 7.88
N ASP A 30 3.49 -14.87 6.56
CA ASP A 30 2.30 -15.52 5.99
C ASP A 30 2.26 -17.03 6.27
N GLU A 31 3.40 -17.71 6.12
CA GLU A 31 3.50 -19.16 6.31
C GLU A 31 3.45 -19.56 7.78
N THR A 32 4.19 -18.87 8.65
CA THR A 32 4.32 -19.27 10.05
C THR A 32 3.25 -18.67 10.93
N ARG A 33 2.88 -17.39 10.75
CA ARG A 33 1.92 -16.72 11.63
C ARG A 33 0.52 -16.89 11.10
N PHE A 34 0.27 -16.59 9.83
CA PHE A 34 -1.10 -16.66 9.30
C PHE A 34 -1.55 -18.11 9.09
N ALA A 35 -0.77 -18.96 8.42
CA ALA A 35 -1.21 -20.34 8.18
C ALA A 35 -1.35 -21.15 9.49
N ALA A 36 -0.46 -20.95 10.48
CA ALA A 36 -0.60 -21.60 11.79
C ALA A 36 -1.72 -20.99 12.65
N SER A 37 -1.91 -19.65 12.61
CA SER A 37 -2.96 -19.00 13.38
C SER A 37 -4.35 -19.17 12.79
N CYS A 38 -4.51 -19.47 11.50
CA CYS A 38 -5.80 -19.91 10.95
C CYS A 38 -6.31 -21.16 11.70
N HIS A 39 -5.41 -22.10 12.04
CA HIS A 39 -5.77 -23.31 12.77
C HIS A 39 -6.04 -23.07 14.25
N LEU A 40 -5.31 -22.14 14.89
CA LEU A 40 -5.40 -21.88 16.33
C LEU A 40 -6.46 -20.84 16.71
N HIS A 41 -6.65 -19.82 15.88
CA HIS A 41 -7.43 -18.61 16.20
C HIS A 41 -8.59 -18.36 15.22
N SER A 42 -8.84 -19.26 14.26
CA SER A 42 -9.89 -19.12 13.24
C SER A 42 -9.87 -17.74 12.56
N ILE A 43 -8.67 -17.23 12.25
CA ILE A 43 -8.51 -15.98 11.51
C ILE A 43 -9.06 -16.22 10.10
N LYS A 44 -10.23 -15.63 9.82
CA LYS A 44 -10.88 -15.67 8.50
C LYS A 44 -10.61 -14.35 7.79
N GLY A 45 -10.00 -14.44 6.62
CA GLY A 45 -9.74 -13.32 5.74
C GLY A 45 -8.25 -13.07 5.49
N GLY A 46 -8.00 -12.00 4.75
CA GLY A 46 -6.66 -11.52 4.42
C GLY A 46 -6.54 -10.01 4.62
N CYS A 47 -5.32 -9.52 4.47
CA CYS A 47 -5.05 -8.09 4.52
C CYS A 47 -4.01 -7.67 3.48
N THR A 48 -4.15 -6.44 3.02
CA THR A 48 -3.09 -5.74 2.30
C THR A 48 -2.15 -5.07 3.32
N ALA A 49 -0.90 -4.90 2.93
CA ALA A 49 0.09 -4.23 3.76
C ALA A 49 0.90 -3.25 2.94
N ILE A 50 1.04 -2.04 3.46
CA ILE A 50 1.97 -1.02 2.96
C ILE A 50 2.88 -0.68 4.14
N VAL A 51 4.19 -0.79 3.93
CA VAL A 51 5.19 -0.59 4.98
C VAL A 51 6.24 0.39 4.48
N ALA A 52 6.53 1.40 5.31
CA ALA A 52 7.60 2.34 5.11
C ALA A 52 8.69 2.13 6.17
N LEU A 53 9.94 1.98 5.73
CA LEU A 53 11.10 1.86 6.63
C LEU A 53 12.08 3.01 6.39
N PHE A 54 12.27 3.82 7.42
CA PHE A 54 13.26 4.90 7.44
C PHE A 54 14.50 4.41 8.19
N LEU A 55 15.60 4.21 7.46
CA LEU A 55 16.86 3.73 8.04
C LEU A 55 17.88 4.87 8.13
N PRO A 56 18.38 5.21 9.33
CA PRO A 56 19.44 6.20 9.50
C PRO A 56 20.78 5.69 8.95
N ALA A 57 21.65 6.60 8.53
CA ALA A 57 22.93 6.25 7.91
C ALA A 57 23.97 5.69 8.91
N GLU A 58 23.80 5.95 10.21
CA GLU A 58 24.85 5.70 11.21
C GLU A 58 24.78 4.35 11.93
N THR A 59 23.69 3.55 11.82
CA THR A 59 23.56 2.28 12.57
C THR A 59 24.36 1.10 12.01
N LEU A 60 25.23 1.30 11.02
CA LEU A 60 26.04 0.22 10.44
C LEU A 60 27.51 0.66 10.39
N ARG A 61 28.32 0.15 11.33
CA ARG A 61 29.80 0.24 11.30
C ARG A 61 30.31 -0.39 9.99
N GLY A 62 30.50 0.45 8.98
CA GLY A 62 31.08 0.07 7.69
C GLY A 62 31.37 1.33 6.86
N PRO A 63 32.54 1.42 6.20
CA PRO A 63 32.97 2.66 5.57
C PRO A 63 32.11 2.95 4.34
N ARG A 64 31.50 4.14 4.34
CA ARG A 64 30.69 4.76 3.26
C ARG A 64 29.30 4.16 3.09
N ARG A 65 28.29 4.70 3.77
CA ARG A 65 26.89 4.30 3.53
C ARG A 65 25.96 5.52 3.50
N ARG A 66 25.30 5.65 2.35
CA ARG A 66 24.30 6.65 2.00
C ARG A 66 22.97 6.31 2.67
N LEU A 67 22.21 7.34 3.05
CA LEU A 67 20.88 7.20 3.65
C LEU A 67 19.97 6.47 2.66
N SER A 68 19.69 5.20 2.93
CA SER A 68 18.80 4.36 2.13
C SER A 68 17.49 4.23 2.86
N SER A 69 16.64 5.22 2.70
CA SER A 69 15.24 5.17 3.10
C SER A 69 14.42 4.38 2.09
N ILE A 70 13.30 3.86 2.56
CA ILE A 70 12.21 3.43 1.71
C ILE A 70 11.14 4.52 1.86
N LEU A 71 10.85 5.17 0.72
CA LEU A 71 9.79 6.16 0.45
C LEU A 71 10.12 7.66 0.67
N VAL A 72 9.99 8.43 -0.42
CA VAL A 72 10.26 9.88 -0.53
C VAL A 72 9.39 10.53 -1.60
N ALA A 73 8.62 11.54 -1.21
CA ALA A 73 8.11 12.57 -2.12
C ALA A 73 9.12 13.73 -2.15
N ASN A 74 9.47 14.24 -3.34
CA ASN A 74 10.40 15.36 -3.45
C ASN A 74 9.81 16.47 -4.32
N ASN A 75 9.87 17.68 -3.77
CA ASN A 75 9.66 18.99 -4.36
C ASN A 75 8.28 19.33 -4.95
N LEU A 76 7.91 20.58 -4.71
CA LEU A 76 6.65 21.28 -4.97
C LEU A 76 6.18 21.36 -6.45
N GLN A 77 6.60 20.43 -7.30
CA GLN A 77 6.07 20.25 -8.65
C GLN A 77 5.99 18.78 -9.11
N ASP A 78 6.69 17.82 -8.47
CA ASP A 78 6.81 16.44 -8.97
C ASP A 78 6.31 15.40 -7.95
N ILE A 79 5.22 14.73 -8.30
CA ILE A 79 4.68 13.60 -7.55
C ILE A 79 5.51 12.36 -7.91
N ILE A 80 6.15 11.75 -6.92
CA ILE A 80 6.90 10.50 -7.10
C ILE A 80 6.05 9.34 -6.56
N PRO A 81 5.43 8.50 -7.44
CA PRO A 81 4.72 7.31 -7.00
C PRO A 81 5.72 6.22 -6.58
N LEU A 82 5.69 5.86 -5.30
CA LEU A 82 6.66 4.94 -4.68
C LEU A 82 6.10 3.53 -4.49
N SER A 83 4.80 3.39 -4.59
CA SER A 83 4.08 2.12 -4.67
C SER A 83 3.19 2.13 -5.91
N MET A 84 2.66 0.96 -6.24
CA MET A 84 1.60 0.81 -7.23
C MET A 84 0.61 -0.25 -6.75
N ASP A 85 -0.63 -0.14 -7.18
CA ASP A 85 -1.66 -1.09 -6.79
C ASP A 85 -1.48 -2.44 -7.51
N PHE A 86 -1.56 -3.52 -6.74
CA PHE A 86 -1.48 -4.89 -7.24
C PHE A 86 -2.86 -5.47 -7.48
N THR A 87 -3.49 -5.02 -8.57
CA THR A 87 -4.77 -5.54 -9.06
C THR A 87 -4.55 -6.72 -10.02
N PRO A 88 -5.59 -7.53 -10.28
CA PRO A 88 -5.53 -8.58 -11.29
C PRO A 88 -5.05 -8.10 -12.67
N GLU A 89 -5.30 -6.83 -13.02
CA GLU A 89 -4.86 -6.25 -14.28
C GLU A 89 -3.38 -5.85 -14.28
N THR A 90 -2.92 -5.19 -13.21
CA THR A 90 -1.52 -4.73 -13.11
C THR A 90 -0.55 -5.91 -12.96
N ASP A 91 -0.95 -6.94 -12.19
CA ASP A 91 -0.15 -8.14 -11.94
C ASP A 91 -0.44 -9.30 -12.91
N ARG A 92 -1.20 -9.02 -14.00
CA ARG A 92 -1.64 -10.01 -15.00
C ARG A 92 -0.50 -10.90 -15.49
N LYS A 93 0.66 -10.33 -15.82
CA LYS A 93 1.78 -11.11 -16.38
C LYS A 93 2.28 -12.16 -15.39
N ARG A 94 2.39 -11.83 -14.10
CA ARG A 94 2.78 -12.78 -13.06
C ARG A 94 1.74 -13.89 -12.94
N LEU A 95 0.47 -13.50 -12.82
CA LEU A 95 -0.66 -14.43 -12.70
C LEU A 95 -0.72 -15.42 -13.86
N GLN A 96 -0.65 -14.93 -15.10
CA GLN A 96 -0.68 -15.77 -16.30
C GLN A 96 0.58 -16.63 -16.45
N THR A 97 1.73 -16.16 -15.96
CA THR A 97 2.96 -16.96 -15.93
C THR A 97 2.83 -18.11 -14.93
N LEU A 98 2.30 -17.85 -13.74
CA LEU A 98 2.03 -18.90 -12.75
C LEU A 98 1.03 -19.93 -13.27
N ALA A 99 -0.07 -19.48 -13.89
CA ALA A 99 -1.04 -20.35 -14.55
C ALA A 99 -0.47 -21.10 -15.77
N PHE A 100 0.61 -20.60 -16.38
CA PHE A 100 1.32 -21.30 -17.43
C PHE A 100 2.21 -22.41 -16.87
N LEU A 101 2.93 -22.14 -15.77
CA LEU A 101 3.80 -23.10 -15.10
C LEU A 101 3.02 -24.19 -14.36
N GLN A 102 1.87 -23.83 -13.77
CA GLN A 102 1.02 -24.73 -13.01
C GLN A 102 -0.46 -24.62 -13.47
N PRO A 103 -0.81 -25.22 -14.62
CA PRO A 103 -2.17 -25.17 -15.16
C PRO A 103 -3.24 -25.79 -14.25
N GLN A 104 -2.84 -26.73 -13.38
CA GLN A 104 -3.72 -27.38 -12.42
C GLN A 104 -4.37 -26.39 -11.43
N LEU A 105 -3.73 -25.25 -11.18
CA LEU A 105 -4.24 -24.21 -10.30
C LEU A 105 -5.46 -23.47 -10.84
N LEU A 106 -5.80 -23.63 -12.12
CA LEU A 106 -7.00 -23.02 -12.71
C LEU A 106 -8.19 -24.01 -12.77
N GLY A 107 -7.94 -25.29 -12.48
CA GLY A 107 -8.91 -26.36 -12.63
C GLY A 107 -9.51 -26.43 -14.04
N LYS A 108 -10.77 -26.87 -14.11
CA LYS A 108 -11.53 -26.98 -15.37
C LYS A 108 -12.31 -25.69 -15.71
N HIS A 109 -12.48 -24.80 -14.74
CA HIS A 109 -13.38 -23.65 -14.83
C HIS A 109 -12.68 -22.40 -15.37
N PHE A 110 -11.41 -22.21 -15.04
CA PHE A 110 -10.68 -21.00 -15.39
C PHE A 110 -9.68 -21.20 -16.53
N GLY A 111 -9.49 -20.15 -17.31
CA GLY A 111 -8.54 -20.08 -18.43
C GLY A 111 -7.53 -18.97 -18.20
N ARG A 112 -6.25 -19.23 -18.51
CA ARG A 112 -5.20 -18.22 -18.38
C ARG A 112 -5.32 -17.08 -19.39
N ILE A 113 -5.82 -17.40 -20.58
CA ILE A 113 -5.82 -16.48 -21.72
C ILE A 113 -6.91 -15.45 -21.53
N GLU A 114 -6.55 -14.20 -21.78
CA GLU A 114 -7.48 -13.10 -21.72
C GLU A 114 -7.91 -12.69 -23.12
N PHE A 115 -9.20 -12.41 -23.26
CA PHE A 115 -9.82 -11.98 -24.50
C PHE A 115 -10.38 -10.57 -24.32
N GLN A 116 -10.38 -9.77 -25.39
CA GLN A 116 -10.91 -8.40 -25.36
C GLN A 116 -12.40 -8.35 -24.97
N ARG A 117 -13.13 -9.44 -25.23
CA ARG A 117 -14.53 -9.62 -24.84
C ARG A 117 -14.77 -11.05 -24.36
N ARG A 118 -15.81 -11.24 -23.55
CA ARG A 118 -16.27 -12.58 -23.15
C ARG A 118 -16.73 -13.37 -24.39
N LEU A 119 -16.12 -14.52 -24.60
CA LEU A 119 -16.42 -15.42 -25.69
C LEU A 119 -17.74 -16.16 -25.46
N ARG A 120 -18.47 -16.42 -26.54
CA ARG A 120 -19.70 -17.22 -26.57
C ARG A 120 -19.58 -18.33 -27.60
N LYS A 121 -20.50 -19.31 -27.57
CA LYS A 121 -20.53 -20.43 -28.54
C LYS A 121 -20.56 -19.96 -30.01
N LYS A 122 -21.13 -18.79 -30.29
CA LYS A 122 -21.14 -18.19 -31.64
C LYS A 122 -19.78 -17.72 -32.15
N ASP A 123 -18.81 -17.51 -31.25
CA ASP A 123 -17.48 -17.01 -31.59
C ASP A 123 -16.51 -18.15 -31.95
N LEU A 124 -16.95 -19.42 -31.87
CA LEU A 124 -16.15 -20.60 -32.26
C LEU A 124 -15.68 -20.49 -33.71
N GLY A 125 -14.39 -20.71 -33.95
CA GLY A 125 -13.79 -20.59 -35.28
C GLY A 125 -13.58 -19.14 -35.77
N GLN A 126 -14.00 -18.13 -35.02
CA GLN A 126 -13.75 -16.73 -35.36
C GLN A 126 -12.38 -16.26 -34.86
N LYS A 127 -11.80 -15.27 -35.55
CA LYS A 127 -10.58 -14.58 -35.10
C LYS A 127 -10.95 -13.52 -34.07
N VAL A 128 -10.44 -13.64 -32.86
CA VAL A 128 -10.66 -12.69 -31.76
C VAL A 128 -9.33 -12.23 -31.18
N LEU A 129 -9.30 -11.00 -30.68
CA LEU A 129 -8.14 -10.46 -29.97
C LEU A 129 -7.95 -11.14 -28.61
N PHE A 130 -6.75 -11.67 -28.41
CA PHE A 130 -6.32 -12.32 -27.18
C PHE A 130 -4.98 -11.75 -26.71
N ARG A 131 -4.70 -11.94 -25.41
CA ARG A 131 -3.40 -11.65 -24.81
C ARG A 131 -3.02 -12.74 -23.81
N ASP A 132 -1.74 -13.11 -23.83
CA ASP A 132 -1.13 -14.13 -22.94
C ASP A 132 0.04 -13.51 -22.15
N ARG A 133 0.68 -14.31 -21.27
CA ARG A 133 1.69 -13.90 -20.29
C ARG A 133 2.81 -13.02 -20.83
N HIS A 134 3.28 -13.31 -22.05
CA HIS A 134 4.43 -12.66 -22.68
C HIS A 134 4.05 -11.41 -23.48
N MET A 135 2.76 -11.22 -23.75
CA MET A 135 2.26 -10.13 -24.58
C MET A 135 2.00 -8.89 -23.72
N SER A 136 2.43 -7.72 -24.19
CA SER A 136 1.97 -6.42 -23.67
C SER A 136 0.76 -5.88 -24.45
N GLY A 137 0.65 -6.23 -25.73
CA GLY A 137 -0.47 -5.87 -26.61
C GLY A 137 -1.42 -7.04 -26.90
N TRP A 138 -2.28 -6.84 -27.90
CA TRP A 138 -3.24 -7.84 -28.38
C TRP A 138 -2.74 -8.51 -29.66
N SER A 139 -3.06 -9.79 -29.82
CA SER A 139 -2.86 -10.55 -31.06
C SER A 139 -4.14 -11.28 -31.45
N TYR A 140 -4.21 -11.84 -32.66
CA TYR A 140 -5.37 -12.61 -33.12
C TYR A 140 -5.19 -14.10 -32.90
N ARG A 141 -6.24 -14.76 -32.40
CA ARG A 141 -6.33 -16.22 -32.31
C ARG A 141 -7.70 -16.69 -32.77
N ILE A 142 -7.72 -17.86 -33.41
CA ILE A 142 -8.96 -18.56 -33.75
C ILE A 142 -9.49 -19.21 -32.46
N VAL A 143 -10.72 -18.87 -32.10
CA VAL A 143 -11.35 -19.34 -30.86
C VAL A 143 -11.61 -20.85 -30.93
N SER A 144 -11.12 -21.57 -29.93
CA SER A 144 -11.36 -23.01 -29.74
C SER A 144 -12.51 -23.29 -28.77
N GLY A 145 -12.99 -24.53 -28.73
CA GLY A 145 -14.05 -24.97 -27.78
C GLY A 145 -13.69 -24.70 -26.32
N ASP A 146 -12.44 -24.95 -25.96
CA ASP A 146 -11.92 -24.73 -24.61
C ASP A 146 -11.93 -23.25 -24.21
N ASP A 147 -11.65 -22.35 -25.15
CA ASP A 147 -11.64 -20.91 -24.90
C ASP A 147 -13.04 -20.36 -24.58
N VAL A 148 -14.10 -21.00 -25.11
CA VAL A 148 -15.49 -20.62 -24.82
C VAL A 148 -15.98 -21.20 -23.49
N ASN A 149 -15.53 -22.41 -23.15
CA ASN A 149 -16.00 -23.12 -21.95
C ASN A 149 -15.32 -22.64 -20.67
N ARG A 150 -14.10 -22.08 -20.77
CA ARG A 150 -13.35 -21.59 -19.62
C ARG A 150 -13.57 -20.09 -19.42
N VAL A 151 -13.76 -19.70 -18.16
CA VAL A 151 -13.83 -18.28 -17.78
C VAL A 151 -12.41 -17.74 -17.64
N PRO A 152 -12.06 -16.56 -18.19
CA PRO A 152 -10.76 -15.97 -17.97
C PRO A 152 -10.47 -15.81 -16.47
N MET A 153 -9.24 -16.10 -16.05
CA MET A 153 -8.84 -15.98 -14.65
C MET A 153 -8.89 -14.52 -14.14
N ILE A 154 -8.82 -13.53 -15.03
CA ILE A 154 -9.01 -12.12 -14.71
C ILE A 154 -10.33 -11.68 -15.34
N ILE A 155 -11.25 -11.18 -14.53
CA ILE A 155 -12.60 -10.80 -14.94
C ILE A 155 -12.86 -9.36 -14.54
N GLY A 156 -13.48 -8.58 -15.43
CA GLY A 156 -13.75 -7.17 -15.18
C GLY A 156 -12.54 -6.29 -15.43
N HIS A 157 -12.71 -4.99 -15.18
CA HIS A 157 -11.71 -3.96 -15.43
C HIS A 157 -11.71 -2.93 -14.30
N GLY A 158 -10.56 -2.29 -14.08
CA GLY A 158 -10.34 -1.31 -13.02
C GLY A 158 -10.71 -1.86 -11.64
N LYS A 159 -11.45 -1.08 -10.85
CA LYS A 159 -11.90 -1.46 -9.49
C LYS A 159 -12.78 -2.72 -9.45
N ARG A 160 -13.39 -3.10 -10.58
CA ARG A 160 -14.22 -4.30 -10.70
C ARG A 160 -13.44 -5.51 -11.20
N ALA A 161 -12.13 -5.37 -11.43
CA ALA A 161 -11.27 -6.49 -11.75
C ALA A 161 -11.25 -7.48 -10.57
N ARG A 162 -11.48 -8.76 -10.87
CA ARG A 162 -11.44 -9.86 -9.91
C ARG A 162 -10.63 -11.01 -10.46
N LEU A 163 -9.74 -11.53 -9.63
CA LEU A 163 -9.05 -12.79 -9.86
C LEU A 163 -10.02 -13.93 -9.55
N MET A 164 -10.24 -14.79 -10.55
CA MET A 164 -11.13 -15.96 -10.52
C MET A 164 -12.54 -15.65 -9.99
N ALA A 165 -13.05 -14.45 -10.29
CA ALA A 165 -14.33 -13.92 -9.80
C ALA A 165 -14.42 -13.68 -8.27
N THR A 166 -13.30 -13.76 -7.54
CA THR A 166 -13.30 -13.74 -6.07
C THR A 166 -12.69 -12.46 -5.50
N ILE A 167 -11.40 -12.23 -5.73
CA ILE A 167 -10.61 -11.21 -5.01
C ILE A 167 -10.16 -10.07 -5.94
N GLY A 168 -10.17 -8.83 -5.42
CA GLY A 168 -9.77 -7.63 -6.17
C GLY A 168 -8.28 -7.27 -6.07
N THR A 169 -7.54 -7.96 -5.21
CA THR A 169 -6.11 -7.79 -4.98
C THR A 169 -5.35 -9.07 -5.36
N THR A 170 -4.08 -8.93 -5.67
CA THR A 170 -3.22 -10.06 -6.09
C THR A 170 -2.02 -10.29 -5.17
N ARG A 171 -1.85 -9.40 -4.20
CA ARG A 171 -0.86 -9.50 -3.14
C ARG A 171 -1.49 -9.16 -1.80
N GLY A 172 -1.14 -9.93 -0.78
CA GLY A 172 -1.72 -9.82 0.55
C GLY A 172 -1.42 -11.04 1.41
N PHE A 173 -1.57 -10.86 2.71
CA PHE A 173 -1.45 -11.91 3.71
C PHE A 173 -2.80 -12.60 3.93
N GLY A 174 -2.76 -13.81 4.48
CA GLY A 174 -3.97 -14.55 4.84
C GLY A 174 -4.70 -15.08 3.60
N ASP A 175 -6.03 -15.24 3.70
CA ASP A 175 -6.86 -15.85 2.65
C ASP A 175 -6.37 -17.25 2.22
N HIS A 176 -5.82 -18.02 3.17
CA HIS A 176 -5.36 -19.40 2.94
C HIS A 176 -6.51 -20.34 2.58
N ASP A 177 -7.68 -20.10 3.17
CA ASP A 177 -8.90 -20.88 2.92
C ASP A 177 -9.81 -20.28 1.83
N LEU A 178 -9.33 -19.27 1.09
CA LEU A 178 -10.15 -18.59 0.09
C LEU A 178 -10.23 -19.41 -1.20
N GLU A 179 -11.43 -19.90 -1.51
CA GLU A 179 -11.74 -20.62 -2.75
C GLU A 179 -12.48 -19.76 -3.77
N ALA A 180 -12.15 -19.96 -5.04
CA ALA A 180 -12.93 -19.46 -6.16
C ALA A 180 -14.14 -20.34 -6.46
N PRO A 181 -15.18 -19.79 -7.13
CA PRO A 181 -16.28 -20.58 -7.65
C PRO A 181 -15.78 -21.77 -8.48
N GLY A 182 -16.10 -22.98 -8.04
CA GLY A 182 -15.56 -24.21 -8.62
C GLY A 182 -14.49 -24.91 -7.76
N GLY A 183 -14.25 -24.44 -6.53
CA GLY A 183 -13.43 -25.13 -5.52
C GLY A 183 -11.91 -24.97 -5.73
N GLN A 184 -11.50 -23.94 -6.48
CA GLN A 184 -10.10 -23.70 -6.78
C GLN A 184 -9.52 -22.67 -5.81
N TRP A 185 -8.48 -23.04 -5.07
CA TRP A 185 -7.81 -22.14 -4.14
C TRP A 185 -7.25 -20.89 -4.83
N ILE A 186 -7.40 -19.73 -4.18
CA ILE A 186 -6.83 -18.47 -4.67
C ILE A 186 -5.32 -18.46 -4.50
N LYS A 187 -4.76 -18.96 -3.39
CA LYS A 187 -3.32 -19.22 -3.30
C LYS A 187 -2.96 -20.38 -4.23
N PRO A 188 -1.84 -20.29 -4.98
CA PRO A 188 -0.72 -19.35 -4.83
C PRO A 188 -0.80 -18.09 -5.70
N PHE A 189 -1.93 -17.79 -6.36
CA PHE A 189 -2.04 -16.56 -7.15
C PHE A 189 -2.00 -15.29 -6.30
N LEU A 190 -2.61 -15.33 -5.11
CA LEU A 190 -2.43 -14.34 -4.05
C LEU A 190 -1.09 -14.60 -3.33
N THR A 191 -0.13 -13.70 -3.50
CA THR A 191 1.20 -13.83 -2.89
C THR A 191 1.39 -12.84 -1.74
N PRO A 192 2.01 -13.24 -0.61
CA PRO A 192 2.36 -12.31 0.45
C PRO A 192 3.58 -11.45 0.08
N ILE A 193 4.32 -11.81 -0.97
CA ILE A 193 5.60 -11.17 -1.31
C ILE A 193 5.37 -9.75 -1.84
N PRO A 194 5.90 -8.72 -1.15
CA PRO A 194 5.70 -7.33 -1.55
C PRO A 194 6.57 -6.96 -2.75
N GLU A 195 6.29 -5.82 -3.39
CA GLU A 195 7.29 -5.15 -4.22
C GLU A 195 8.06 -4.16 -3.35
N VAL A 196 9.37 -4.36 -3.24
CA VAL A 196 10.23 -3.49 -2.43
C VAL A 196 10.97 -2.49 -3.32
N ARG A 197 10.64 -1.20 -3.16
CA ARG A 197 11.38 -0.09 -3.78
C ARG A 197 12.27 0.59 -2.76
N VAL A 198 13.44 1.06 -3.20
CA VAL A 198 14.42 1.74 -2.35
C VAL A 198 14.66 3.12 -2.93
N HIS A 199 14.57 4.16 -2.11
CA HIS A 199 14.71 5.55 -2.55
C HIS A 199 15.71 6.31 -1.65
N GLU A 200 16.74 6.89 -2.26
CA GLU A 200 17.79 7.59 -1.52
C GLU A 200 17.38 9.01 -1.09
N LEU A 201 17.03 9.21 0.20
CA LEU A 201 16.73 10.52 0.80
C LEU A 201 17.95 11.46 0.88
N SER A 202 19.19 10.98 0.78
CA SER A 202 20.38 11.85 0.85
C SER A 202 20.59 12.74 -0.39
N THR A 203 19.81 12.52 -1.45
CA THR A 203 20.01 13.19 -2.74
C THR A 203 19.46 14.61 -2.78
N HIS A 204 18.51 14.95 -1.89
CA HIS A 204 17.81 16.23 -1.87
C HIS A 204 17.67 16.73 -0.43
N LYS A 205 17.64 18.03 -0.22
CA LYS A 205 17.37 18.62 1.09
C LYS A 205 15.87 18.85 1.23
N TYR A 206 15.21 18.16 2.16
CA TYR A 206 13.78 18.33 2.41
C TYR A 206 13.53 19.49 3.37
N THR A 207 12.46 20.23 3.11
CA THR A 207 11.89 21.24 3.98
C THR A 207 10.69 20.67 4.73
N GLU A 208 10.06 21.48 5.58
CA GLU A 208 8.84 21.14 6.34
C GLU A 208 7.64 20.84 5.43
N ARG A 209 7.66 21.33 4.18
CA ARG A 209 6.55 21.17 3.23
C ARG A 209 6.58 19.83 2.50
N GLU A 210 7.70 19.13 2.50
CA GLU A 210 7.82 17.81 1.87
C GLU A 210 7.42 16.70 2.84
N VAL A 211 6.29 16.08 2.53
CA VAL A 211 5.69 15.01 3.32
C VAL A 211 5.57 13.73 2.51
N PHE A 212 5.71 12.61 3.20
CA PHE A 212 5.36 11.29 2.69
C PHE A 212 3.94 10.93 3.13
N ILE A 213 3.08 10.61 2.17
CA ILE A 213 1.69 10.23 2.41
C ILE A 213 1.56 8.72 2.16
N MET A 214 1.09 8.01 3.17
CA MET A 214 0.70 6.61 3.07
C MET A 214 -0.77 6.50 3.46
N ALA A 215 -1.59 5.89 2.62
CA ALA A 215 -3.01 5.79 2.89
C ALA A 215 -3.61 4.49 2.33
N SER A 216 -4.75 4.08 2.88
CA SER A 216 -5.57 3.01 2.33
C SER A 216 -6.16 3.41 0.97
N ASP A 217 -6.60 2.42 0.21
CA ASP A 217 -7.33 2.61 -1.04
C ASP A 217 -8.56 3.50 -0.85
N GLY A 218 -9.24 3.45 0.29
CA GLY A 218 -10.34 4.36 0.65
C GLY A 218 -10.06 5.85 0.39
N LEU A 219 -8.80 6.32 0.50
CA LEU A 219 -8.40 7.68 0.12
C LEU A 219 -8.25 7.81 -1.41
N TRP A 220 -7.40 6.97 -2.01
CA TRP A 220 -7.01 7.00 -3.43
C TRP A 220 -8.16 6.62 -4.37
N GLU A 221 -9.23 6.04 -3.83
CA GLU A 221 -10.49 5.82 -4.49
C GLU A 221 -11.16 7.12 -4.98
N ARG A 222 -10.88 8.22 -4.28
CA ARG A 222 -11.55 9.52 -4.43
C ARG A 222 -10.60 10.67 -4.73
N LEU A 223 -9.35 10.59 -4.31
CA LEU A 223 -8.34 11.60 -4.57
C LEU A 223 -7.30 11.08 -5.55
N THR A 224 -6.94 11.91 -6.53
CA THR A 224 -5.70 11.73 -7.29
C THR A 224 -4.51 12.21 -6.48
N ASN A 225 -3.30 11.84 -6.92
CA ASN A 225 -2.08 12.29 -6.26
C ASN A 225 -1.95 13.83 -6.29
N GLU A 226 -2.41 14.47 -7.37
CA GLU A 226 -2.42 15.93 -7.53
C GLU A 226 -3.39 16.59 -6.57
N GLU A 227 -4.60 16.03 -6.40
CA GLU A 227 -5.58 16.54 -5.45
C GLU A 227 -5.11 16.39 -4.00
N ALA A 228 -4.41 15.29 -3.68
CA ALA A 228 -3.77 15.13 -2.38
C ALA A 228 -2.69 16.19 -2.16
N LEU A 229 -1.84 16.45 -3.15
CA LEU A 229 -0.81 17.50 -3.09
C LEU A 229 -1.43 18.89 -2.90
N GLU A 230 -2.48 19.22 -3.64
CA GLU A 230 -3.22 20.48 -3.48
C GLU A 230 -3.78 20.63 -2.07
N CYS A 231 -4.31 19.56 -1.47
CA CYS A 231 -4.81 19.54 -0.10
C CYS A 231 -3.69 19.83 0.93
N VAL A 232 -2.51 19.21 0.76
CA VAL A 232 -1.34 19.49 1.58
C VAL A 232 -0.95 20.96 1.48
N GLN A 233 -0.81 21.47 0.26
CA GLN A 233 -0.41 22.86 0.02
C GLN A 233 -1.41 23.87 0.58
N GLN A 234 -2.71 23.61 0.46
CA GLN A 234 -3.74 24.47 1.04
C GLN A 234 -3.63 24.51 2.56
N THR A 235 -3.43 23.35 3.19
CA THR A 235 -3.28 23.28 4.65
C THR A 235 -2.07 24.07 5.13
N PHE A 236 -0.94 24.03 4.41
CA PHE A 236 0.21 24.87 4.73
C PHE A 236 -0.10 26.37 4.61
N ARG A 237 -0.83 26.80 3.57
CA ARG A 237 -1.25 28.20 3.41
C ARG A 237 -2.14 28.68 4.55
N ASP A 238 -3.13 27.86 4.93
CA ASP A 238 -4.07 28.20 6.00
C ASP A 238 -3.34 28.41 7.34
N PHE A 239 -2.37 27.55 7.66
CA PHE A 239 -1.55 27.69 8.88
C PHE A 239 -0.64 28.93 8.87
N GLU A 240 -0.10 29.31 7.71
CA GLU A 240 0.72 30.53 7.57
C GLU A 240 -0.08 31.81 7.78
N GLU A 241 -1.36 31.81 7.38
CA GLU A 241 -2.29 32.94 7.56
C GLU A 241 -2.76 33.09 9.01
N GLU A 242 -2.95 31.97 9.74
CA GLU A 242 -3.46 31.98 11.11
C GLU A 242 -2.46 32.48 12.17
N LYS A 243 -1.17 32.65 11.83
CA LYS A 243 -0.07 33.05 12.76
C LYS A 243 -0.02 32.23 14.06
N ASP A 244 -0.52 31.00 14.04
CA ASP A 244 -0.50 30.12 15.22
C ASP A 244 0.88 29.46 15.31
N ASP A 245 1.58 29.63 16.43
CA ASP A 245 2.95 29.13 16.69
C ASP A 245 2.98 27.60 16.91
N LYS A 246 1.89 26.89 16.56
CA LYS A 246 1.69 25.46 16.80
C LYS A 246 2.12 24.63 15.60
N SER A 247 3.42 24.67 15.30
CA SER A 247 4.07 23.83 14.29
C SER A 247 3.79 22.32 14.48
N ASP A 248 3.60 21.88 15.73
CA ASP A 248 3.41 20.46 16.07
C ASP A 248 2.12 19.82 15.52
N ARG A 249 1.12 20.60 15.10
CA ARG A 249 -0.19 20.07 14.66
C ARG A 249 -0.40 20.05 13.15
N ILE A 250 0.52 20.62 12.38
CA ILE A 250 0.32 20.81 10.93
C ILE A 250 0.17 19.48 10.19
N TYR A 251 0.99 18.48 10.50
CA TYR A 251 0.92 17.16 9.85
C TYR A 251 -0.36 16.39 10.22
N THR A 252 -0.85 16.55 11.45
CA THR A 252 -2.13 16.01 11.88
C THR A 252 -3.29 16.70 11.16
N ALA A 253 -3.23 18.02 10.98
CA ALA A 253 -4.22 18.76 10.21
C ALA A 253 -4.22 18.34 8.74
N ILE A 254 -3.06 18.12 8.13
CA ILE A 254 -2.95 17.60 6.75
C ILE A 254 -3.60 16.22 6.66
N ALA A 255 -3.27 15.29 7.56
CA ALA A 255 -3.86 13.96 7.57
C ALA A 255 -5.39 14.02 7.71
N HIS A 256 -5.88 14.87 8.61
CA HIS A 256 -7.31 15.08 8.82
C HIS A 256 -8.00 15.67 7.58
N ASN A 257 -7.41 16.69 6.94
CA ASN A 257 -7.96 17.33 5.76
C ASN A 257 -8.03 16.37 4.56
N LEU A 258 -7.03 15.49 4.39
CA LEU A 258 -7.04 14.43 3.39
C LEU A 258 -8.21 13.45 3.63
N VAL A 259 -8.42 13.02 4.87
CA VAL A 259 -9.55 12.16 5.24
C VAL A 259 -10.89 12.85 4.96
N LEU A 260 -11.04 14.12 5.34
CA LEU A 260 -12.26 14.88 5.08
C LEU A 260 -12.53 15.05 3.58
N ALA A 261 -11.50 15.27 2.78
CA ALA A 261 -11.63 15.39 1.33
C ALA A 261 -12.19 14.10 0.70
N ALA A 262 -11.73 12.92 1.15
CA ALA A 262 -12.20 11.64 0.65
C ALA A 262 -13.57 11.21 1.21
N ARG A 263 -13.80 11.43 2.51
CA ARG A 263 -15.05 11.13 3.20
C ARG A 263 -16.19 12.03 2.72
N GLY A 264 -15.86 13.26 2.34
CA GLY A 264 -16.85 14.26 1.98
C GLY A 264 -17.80 14.62 3.12
N THR A 265 -18.89 15.29 2.76
CA THR A 265 -19.93 15.78 3.67
C THR A 265 -21.29 15.17 3.34
N LEU A 266 -22.10 14.96 4.37
CA LEU A 266 -23.46 14.44 4.20
C LEU A 266 -24.39 15.57 3.76
N GLY A 267 -24.85 15.50 2.52
CA GLY A 267 -25.85 16.42 1.97
C GLY A 267 -27.18 15.73 1.66
N LYS A 268 -28.13 16.49 1.08
CA LYS A 268 -29.44 15.98 0.65
C LYS A 268 -29.37 14.85 -0.39
N LYS A 269 -28.25 14.75 -1.12
CA LYS A 269 -27.99 13.73 -2.16
C LYS A 269 -26.99 12.65 -1.70
N GLY A 270 -26.87 12.42 -0.39
CA GLY A 270 -25.93 11.48 0.23
C GLY A 270 -24.56 12.10 0.54
N TRP A 271 -23.60 11.25 0.95
CA TRP A 271 -22.21 11.63 1.19
C TRP A 271 -21.51 12.01 -0.11
N ARG A 272 -21.02 13.24 -0.20
CA ARG A 272 -20.37 13.77 -1.40
C ARG A 272 -19.11 14.54 -1.09
N THR A 273 -18.12 14.42 -1.96
CA THR A 273 -16.90 15.22 -1.89
C THR A 273 -17.19 16.67 -2.28
N ALA A 274 -16.24 17.58 -2.07
CA ALA A 274 -16.36 18.99 -2.44
C ALA A 274 -16.65 19.20 -3.95
N LYS A 275 -16.31 18.22 -4.80
CA LYS A 275 -16.56 18.21 -6.25
C LYS A 275 -17.93 17.59 -6.62
N GLU A 276 -18.84 17.45 -5.66
CA GLU A 276 -20.12 16.73 -5.76
C GLU A 276 -20.04 15.26 -6.21
N GLN A 277 -18.87 14.63 -6.15
CA GLN A 277 -18.72 13.21 -6.46
C GLN A 277 -19.18 12.35 -5.28
N ILE A 278 -19.52 11.09 -5.53
CA ILE A 278 -19.86 10.14 -4.45
C ILE A 278 -18.64 10.03 -3.52
N ALA A 279 -18.85 10.11 -2.21
CA ALA A 279 -17.78 9.96 -1.22
C ALA A 279 -17.23 8.53 -1.15
N SER A 280 -16.07 8.35 -0.49
CA SER A 280 -15.56 7.01 -0.21
C SER A 280 -16.54 6.21 0.64
N GLY A 281 -16.72 4.94 0.28
CA GLY A 281 -17.58 4.00 1.00
C GLY A 281 -16.78 2.95 1.79
N ASP A 282 -15.47 3.14 1.89
CA ASP A 282 -14.51 2.22 2.50
C ASP A 282 -13.80 2.89 3.69
N ASP A 283 -13.08 2.10 4.48
CA ASP A 283 -12.28 2.60 5.59
C ASP A 283 -11.11 3.46 5.09
N ILE A 284 -10.98 4.67 5.63
CA ILE A 284 -9.93 5.62 5.26
C ILE A 284 -8.91 5.71 6.38
N THR A 285 -7.68 5.29 6.11
CA THR A 285 -6.52 5.49 6.98
C THR A 285 -5.47 6.30 6.25
N VAL A 286 -4.89 7.31 6.90
CA VAL A 286 -3.86 8.19 6.31
C VAL A 286 -2.76 8.45 7.33
N PHE A 287 -1.52 8.27 6.91
CA PHE A 287 -0.30 8.67 7.61
C PHE A 287 0.41 9.75 6.80
N VAL A 288 0.78 10.84 7.47
CA VAL A 288 1.56 11.94 6.91
C VAL A 288 2.87 12.02 7.69
N VAL A 289 3.98 11.78 7.01
CA VAL A 289 5.31 11.70 7.62
C VAL A 289 6.21 12.81 7.05
N PRO A 290 6.67 13.77 7.85
CA PRO A 290 7.59 14.80 7.37
C PRO A 290 8.97 14.24 7.02
N LEU A 291 9.46 14.57 5.82
CA LEU A 291 10.73 14.03 5.33
C LEU A 291 11.96 14.78 5.87
N MET A 292 11.78 16.01 6.35
CA MET A 292 12.85 16.80 6.98
C MET A 292 13.55 16.03 8.12
N HIS A 293 12.80 15.27 8.92
CA HIS A 293 13.33 14.59 10.11
C HIS A 293 14.07 13.31 9.76
N ALA A 294 13.82 12.73 8.58
CA ALA A 294 14.54 11.55 8.13
C ALA A 294 16.03 11.83 7.81
N GLN A 295 16.42 13.11 7.73
CA GLN A 295 17.82 13.54 7.62
C GLN A 295 18.45 13.96 8.95
N THR A 296 17.64 14.09 10.00
CA THR A 296 18.14 14.46 11.34
C THR A 296 18.68 13.23 12.05
N LYS A 297 19.78 13.41 12.81
CA LYS A 297 20.29 12.33 13.65
C LYS A 297 19.17 11.87 14.59
N PRO A 298 18.94 10.56 14.75
CA PRO A 298 18.00 10.05 15.74
C PRO A 298 18.36 10.64 17.11
N ARG A 299 17.35 11.08 17.88
CA ARG A 299 17.59 11.55 19.25
C ARG A 299 18.21 10.38 20.06
N PRO A 300 19.16 10.66 20.97
CA PRO A 300 19.73 9.63 21.84
C PRO A 300 18.60 8.87 22.55
N GLY A 301 18.63 7.54 22.52
CA GLY A 301 17.62 6.67 23.14
C GLY A 301 16.49 6.17 22.24
N CYS A 302 16.27 6.74 21.04
CA CYS A 302 15.20 6.29 20.14
C CYS A 302 15.50 4.95 19.42
N LEU A 303 16.75 4.51 19.43
CA LEU A 303 17.22 3.30 18.73
C LEU A 303 17.66 2.18 19.68
N GLY A 304 17.24 2.23 20.95
CA GLY A 304 17.64 1.24 21.95
C GLY A 304 19.13 1.30 22.30
N GLU A 305 19.78 2.46 22.09
CA GLU A 305 21.11 2.70 22.64
C GLU A 305 21.01 2.66 24.16
N THR A 306 21.62 1.64 24.77
CA THR A 306 21.77 1.53 26.22
C THR A 306 22.47 2.80 26.71
N PHE A 307 21.76 3.59 27.51
CA PHE A 307 22.34 4.68 28.26
C PHE A 307 23.43 4.12 29.19
N GLU A 308 24.70 4.23 28.81
CA GLU A 308 25.81 4.10 29.76
C GLU A 308 25.80 5.34 30.66
N GLY A 309 24.89 5.38 31.63
CA GLY A 309 24.84 6.49 32.59
C GLY A 309 23.55 6.72 33.37
N ALA A 310 22.48 5.97 33.14
CA ALA A 310 21.27 6.06 33.96
C ALA A 310 21.14 4.80 34.81
N GLY A 311 21.11 4.97 36.13
CA GLY A 311 20.79 3.90 37.08
C GLY A 311 19.48 3.22 36.71
N GLU A 312 19.39 1.94 37.07
CA GLU A 312 18.24 1.08 36.84
C GLU A 312 16.91 1.81 37.06
N ASN A 313 15.97 1.57 36.13
CA ASN A 313 14.55 1.92 36.20
C ASN A 313 14.09 3.18 35.43
N THR A 314 14.18 3.13 34.09
CA THR A 314 13.29 3.93 33.23
C THR A 314 12.70 3.05 32.12
N ASP A 315 11.43 2.70 32.30
CA ASP A 315 10.61 1.91 31.39
C ASP A 315 10.22 2.78 30.17
N PRO A 316 10.51 2.37 28.91
CA PRO A 316 10.31 3.20 27.72
C PRO A 316 8.82 3.43 27.32
N ILE A 317 7.86 2.92 28.09
CA ILE A 317 6.42 3.02 27.81
C ILE A 317 5.76 4.29 28.43
N ALA A 318 6.49 5.08 29.22
CA ALA A 318 5.91 6.21 29.95
C ALA A 318 5.49 7.42 29.09
N TYR A 319 5.75 7.44 27.78
CA TYR A 319 5.42 8.58 26.90
C TYR A 319 3.92 8.68 26.52
N ALA A 320 3.08 7.73 26.93
CA ALA A 320 1.65 7.68 26.58
C ALA A 320 0.68 8.06 27.71
N SER A 321 1.16 8.36 28.92
CA SER A 321 0.31 8.77 30.03
C SER A 321 0.80 10.10 30.59
N GLY A 322 0.12 11.20 30.22
CA GLY A 322 0.22 12.44 30.99
C GLY A 322 -0.17 12.18 32.46
N PRO A 323 0.32 12.99 33.41
CA PRO A 323 -0.02 12.80 34.81
C PRO A 323 -1.54 12.91 34.99
N PRO A 324 -2.17 12.03 35.80
CA PRO A 324 -3.59 12.14 36.09
C PRO A 324 -3.86 13.47 36.81
N GLU A 325 -4.78 14.28 36.28
CA GLU A 325 -5.30 15.43 37.01
C GLU A 325 -5.88 14.96 38.36
N PRO A 326 -5.61 15.66 39.47
CA PRO A 326 -6.22 15.33 40.75
C PRO A 326 -7.72 15.60 40.68
N ALA A 327 -8.51 14.53 40.80
CA ALA A 327 -9.95 14.62 40.98
C ALA A 327 -10.27 15.40 42.26
N LEU A 328 -10.82 16.61 42.11
CA LEU A 328 -11.48 17.34 43.20
C LEU A 328 -12.75 16.58 43.59
N PHE A 329 -12.64 15.72 44.60
CA PHE A 329 -13.80 15.25 45.35
C PHE A 329 -14.14 16.31 46.40
N GLU A 330 -15.20 17.10 46.15
CA GLU A 330 -15.89 17.81 47.21
C GLU A 330 -16.57 16.78 48.12
N ASN A 331 -16.11 16.71 49.38
CA ASN A 331 -16.80 16.00 50.44
C ASN A 331 -18.09 16.75 50.76
N GLY A 332 -19.22 16.20 50.31
CA GLY A 332 -20.53 16.55 50.85
C GLY A 332 -20.75 15.80 52.16
N ASP A 333 -20.48 16.47 53.28
CA ASP A 333 -20.95 16.03 54.59
C ASP A 333 -22.47 16.20 54.67
N GLY A 334 -23.15 15.13 55.07
CA GLY A 334 -24.56 15.16 55.39
C GLY A 334 -24.81 15.85 56.73
N HIS A 335 -25.75 16.78 56.73
CA HIS A 335 -26.82 16.87 57.73
C HIS A 335 -28.07 17.53 57.13
#